data_AF-A0AAW2J1K0-F1
#
_entry.id   AF-A0AAW2J1K0-F1
#
_cell.length_a   1.000
_cell.length_b   1.000
_cell.length_c   1.000
_cell.angle_alpha   90.00
_cell.angle_beta   90.00
_cell.angle_gamma   90.00
#
_symmetry.space_group_name_H-M   'P 1'
#
loop_
_entity.id
_entity.type
_entity.pdbx_description
1 polymer ?
#
loop_
_entity_poly.entity_id
_entity_poly.type
_entity_poly.pdbx_seq_one_letter_code
_entity_poly.pdbx_strand_id
1 'polypeptide(L)'
;MSPFLFVLVMEVLTLILLQRIEQNGGFSFHWKCEAIQLFQLSFADDLLLFSKADPSSIQLFKDGLTGFAELSGLQANLQKSNLILSRSAAASRDTLLAILDFQEGHLPLRYLGLPLLASRLSISDCQPILRKIEARIKDWEGVMLSFAGRVQLIKSVLSALQVYWAMAFILPKHIIKEIEKRLRNFLWRGNLDGGYAKVSWQQICRPVSEGGLGIRDIHSLNKGLMSRHLWRIIMHDSTSIWVTWIFHYRLQDSSIWTIRTQTGTWGWRKLIRLRDSLDHMFITRLVMALHFLYGTTHGTLGAL
;
A
#
# COMPACT_ATOMS: atom_id res chain seq x y z
N MET A 1 -11.54 8.46 -22.97
CA MET A 1 -11.88 7.02 -23.03
C MET A 1 -12.61 6.65 -21.74
N SER A 2 -13.67 5.82 -21.78
CA SER A 2 -14.34 5.33 -20.56
C SER A 2 -13.38 4.44 -19.74
N PRO A 3 -13.43 4.43 -18.39
CA PRO A 3 -12.52 3.63 -17.57
C PRO A 3 -12.52 2.13 -17.92
N PHE A 4 -13.69 1.55 -18.21
CA PHE A 4 -13.79 0.13 -18.56
C PHE A 4 -13.16 -0.18 -19.92
N LEU A 5 -13.42 0.68 -20.92
CA LEU A 5 -12.81 0.54 -22.24
C LEU A 5 -11.29 0.67 -22.16
N PHE A 6 -10.80 1.57 -21.31
CA PHE A 6 -9.37 1.72 -21.08
C PHE A 6 -8.74 0.45 -20.47
N VAL A 7 -9.40 -0.19 -19.50
CA VAL A 7 -8.94 -1.47 -18.94
C VAL A 7 -8.88 -2.55 -20.03
N LEU A 8 -9.88 -2.67 -20.89
CA LEU A 8 -9.87 -3.62 -22.01
C LEU A 8 -8.72 -3.35 -22.98
N VAL A 9 -8.45 -2.08 -23.29
CA VAL A 9 -7.32 -1.70 -24.14
C VAL A 9 -5.99 -2.04 -23.47
N MET A 10 -5.84 -1.81 -22.17
CA MET A 10 -4.62 -2.20 -21.43
C MET A 10 -4.45 -3.71 -21.29
N GLU A 11 -5.53 -4.49 -21.29
CA GLU A 11 -5.46 -5.96 -21.34
C GLU A 11 -4.80 -6.43 -22.64
N VAL A 12 -5.07 -5.75 -23.77
CA VAL A 12 -4.41 -6.04 -25.05
C VAL A 12 -2.89 -5.83 -24.96
N LEU A 13 -2.43 -4.77 -24.28
CA LEU A 13 -0.99 -4.58 -24.02
C LEU A 13 -0.41 -5.77 -23.24
N THR A 14 -1.10 -6.20 -22.19
CA THR A 14 -0.68 -7.35 -21.38
C THR A 14 -0.58 -8.63 -22.22
N LEU A 15 -1.56 -8.89 -23.08
CA LEU A 15 -1.55 -10.06 -23.97
C LEU A 15 -0.43 -10.00 -25.01
N ILE A 16 -0.16 -8.83 -25.61
CA ILE A 16 0.96 -8.64 -26.55
C ILE A 16 2.29 -8.95 -25.87
N LEU A 17 2.50 -8.45 -24.66
CA LEU A 17 3.72 -8.69 -23.90
C LEU A 17 3.86 -10.16 -23.50
N LEU A 18 2.79 -10.79 -23.01
CA LEU A 18 2.76 -12.22 -22.69
C LEU A 18 3.12 -13.08 -23.90
N GLN A 19 2.45 -12.85 -25.02
CA GLN A 19 2.71 -13.59 -26.26
C GLN A 19 4.17 -13.47 -26.69
N ARG A 20 4.75 -12.27 -26.61
CA ARG A 20 6.17 -12.05 -26.96
C ARG A 20 7.10 -12.78 -25.99
N ILE A 21 6.81 -12.77 -24.69
CA ILE A 21 7.60 -13.47 -23.68
C ILE A 21 7.57 -14.99 -23.90
N GLU A 22 6.41 -15.54 -24.27
CA GLU A 22 6.26 -16.98 -24.54
C GLU A 22 6.93 -17.41 -25.84
N GLN A 23 6.92 -16.55 -26.87
CA GLN A 23 7.51 -16.86 -28.18
C GLN A 23 9.02 -16.60 -28.24
N ASN A 24 9.52 -15.58 -27.53
CA ASN A 24 10.94 -15.27 -27.46
C ASN A 24 11.55 -15.84 -26.17
N GLY A 25 12.28 -16.96 -26.29
CA GLY A 25 13.08 -17.53 -25.19
C GLY A 25 14.22 -16.64 -24.69
N GLY A 26 14.39 -15.43 -25.24
CA GLY A 26 15.36 -14.44 -24.80
C GLY A 26 14.91 -13.56 -23.61
N PHE A 27 13.66 -13.68 -23.16
CA PHE A 27 13.18 -12.94 -21.99
C PHE A 27 13.62 -13.62 -20.69
N SER A 28 14.15 -12.83 -19.76
CA SER A 28 14.49 -13.28 -18.43
C SER A 28 13.72 -12.48 -17.38
N PHE A 29 13.03 -13.18 -16.48
CA PHE A 29 12.34 -12.54 -15.37
C PHE A 29 13.34 -11.95 -14.38
N HIS A 30 12.90 -10.90 -13.67
CA HIS A 30 13.63 -10.45 -12.50
C HIS A 30 13.69 -11.60 -11.47
N TRP A 31 14.84 -11.83 -10.84
CA TRP A 31 15.06 -12.96 -9.93
C TRP A 31 14.06 -13.05 -8.75
N LYS A 32 13.46 -11.92 -8.36
CA LYS A 32 12.36 -11.86 -7.38
C LYS A 32 10.96 -11.95 -7.97
N CYS A 33 10.81 -12.25 -9.24
CA CYS A 33 9.52 -12.31 -9.92
C CYS A 33 9.31 -13.60 -10.72
N GLU A 34 10.39 -14.29 -11.08
CA GLU A 34 10.42 -15.55 -11.83
C GLU A 34 9.46 -16.64 -11.33
N ALA A 35 9.44 -16.93 -10.02
CA ALA A 35 8.62 -18.00 -9.43
C ALA A 35 7.11 -17.76 -9.58
N ILE A 36 6.69 -16.51 -9.75
CA ILE A 36 5.29 -16.14 -9.99
C ILE A 36 5.08 -15.56 -11.40
N GLN A 37 6.11 -15.65 -12.27
CA GLN A 37 6.15 -15.09 -13.62
C GLN A 37 5.67 -13.63 -13.71
N LEU A 38 5.99 -12.81 -12.69
CA LEU A 38 5.53 -11.44 -12.62
C LEU A 38 6.40 -10.52 -13.50
N PHE A 39 5.87 -10.08 -14.64
CA PHE A 39 6.55 -9.11 -15.51
C PHE A 39 5.86 -7.74 -15.57
N GLN A 40 4.60 -7.63 -15.12
CA GLN A 40 3.81 -6.40 -15.22
C GLN A 40 2.92 -6.17 -13.99
N LEU A 41 2.80 -4.91 -13.56
CA LEU A 41 1.71 -4.41 -12.72
C LEU A 41 1.12 -3.16 -13.37
N SER A 42 -0.20 -3.12 -13.56
CA SER A 42 -0.90 -1.98 -14.15
C SER A 42 -2.00 -1.46 -13.22
N PHE A 43 -2.13 -0.13 -13.16
CA PHE A 43 -3.27 0.54 -12.55
C PHE A 43 -3.64 1.75 -13.40
N ALA A 44 -4.74 1.65 -14.14
CA ALA A 44 -5.05 2.61 -15.19
C ALA A 44 -3.81 2.83 -16.08
N ASP A 45 -3.37 4.07 -16.27
CA ASP A 45 -2.23 4.48 -17.08
C ASP A 45 -0.86 4.28 -16.40
N ASP A 46 -0.84 4.04 -15.07
CA ASP A 46 0.39 3.76 -14.35
C ASP A 46 0.82 2.29 -14.55
N LEU A 47 1.93 2.10 -15.27
CA LEU A 47 2.49 0.79 -15.63
C LEU A 47 3.86 0.57 -14.97
N LEU A 48 4.05 -0.59 -14.36
CA LEU A 48 5.35 -1.08 -13.89
C LEU A 48 5.70 -2.38 -14.63
N LEU A 49 6.86 -2.38 -15.29
CA LEU A 49 7.40 -3.55 -15.98
C LEU A 49 8.63 -4.06 -15.24
N PHE A 50 8.75 -5.39 -15.14
CA PHE A 50 9.82 -6.07 -14.43
C PHE A 50 10.48 -7.10 -15.33
N SER A 51 11.80 -6.99 -15.48
CA SER A 51 12.64 -7.99 -16.13
C SER A 51 14.00 -8.06 -15.46
N LYS A 52 14.79 -9.05 -15.86
CA LYS A 52 16.23 -8.99 -15.67
C LYS A 52 16.79 -7.85 -16.54
N ALA A 53 17.86 -7.24 -16.04
CA ALA A 53 18.49 -6.10 -16.69
C ALA A 53 19.44 -6.57 -17.80
N ASP A 54 18.86 -7.13 -18.86
CA ASP A 54 19.58 -7.57 -20.06
C ASP A 54 18.97 -6.94 -21.33
N PRO A 55 19.79 -6.75 -22.39
CA PRO A 55 19.33 -6.11 -23.61
C PRO A 55 18.15 -6.82 -24.28
N SER A 56 18.10 -8.15 -24.27
CA SER A 56 17.03 -8.92 -24.94
C SER A 56 15.67 -8.70 -24.29
N SER A 57 15.59 -8.71 -22.95
CA SER A 57 14.35 -8.47 -22.23
C SER A 57 13.85 -7.04 -22.38
N ILE A 58 14.78 -6.07 -22.37
CA ILE A 58 14.44 -4.65 -22.54
C ILE A 58 14.00 -4.35 -23.99
N GLN A 59 14.66 -4.95 -24.98
CA GLN A 59 14.24 -4.84 -26.38
C GLN A 59 12.83 -5.42 -26.59
N LEU A 60 12.53 -6.56 -25.96
CA LEU A 60 11.19 -7.15 -26.03
C LEU A 60 10.12 -6.19 -25.49
N PHE A 61 10.39 -5.50 -24.38
CA PHE A 61 9.49 -4.46 -23.88
C PHE A 61 9.36 -3.28 -24.83
N LYS A 62 10.44 -2.81 -25.46
CA LYS A 62 10.37 -1.77 -26.49
C LYS A 62 9.45 -2.20 -27.63
N ASP A 63 9.68 -3.39 -28.18
CA ASP A 63 8.92 -3.90 -29.33
C ASP A 63 7.45 -4.12 -28.98
N GLY A 64 7.16 -4.59 -27.75
CA GLY A 64 5.80 -4.75 -27.25
C GLY A 64 5.07 -3.41 -27.08
N LEU A 65 5.73 -2.41 -26.49
CA LEU A 65 5.18 -1.07 -26.33
C LEU A 65 4.97 -0.37 -27.68
N THR A 66 5.90 -0.49 -28.62
CA THR A 66 5.79 0.06 -29.97
C THR A 66 4.64 -0.60 -30.74
N GLY A 67 4.56 -1.93 -30.74
CA GLY A 67 3.46 -2.64 -31.40
C GLY A 67 2.09 -2.30 -30.80
N PHE A 68 2.01 -2.13 -29.48
CA PHE A 68 0.79 -1.65 -28.84
C PHE A 68 0.44 -0.20 -29.24
N ALA A 69 1.44 0.68 -29.33
CA ALA A 69 1.24 2.07 -29.74
C ALA A 69 0.75 2.18 -31.21
N GLU A 70 1.24 1.32 -32.10
CA GLU A 70 0.79 1.23 -33.49
C GLU A 70 -0.67 0.78 -33.60
N LEU A 71 -1.08 -0.19 -32.78
CA LEU A 71 -2.45 -0.72 -32.80
C LEU A 71 -3.47 0.18 -32.11
N SER A 72 -3.10 0.78 -30.98
CA SER A 72 -4.02 1.55 -30.12
C SER A 72 -3.95 3.06 -30.33
N GLY A 73 -2.86 3.56 -30.91
CA GLY A 73 -2.51 4.99 -30.94
C GLY A 73 -2.04 5.54 -29.59
N LEU A 74 -1.97 4.73 -28.53
CA LEU A 74 -1.53 5.15 -27.20
C LEU A 74 -0.01 5.04 -27.08
N GLN A 75 0.64 6.17 -26.81
CA GLN A 75 2.09 6.24 -26.65
C GLN A 75 2.49 6.42 -25.19
N ALA A 76 3.59 5.78 -24.80
CA ALA A 76 4.21 6.01 -23.49
C ALA A 76 4.70 7.45 -23.38
N ASN A 77 4.43 8.10 -22.25
CA ASN A 77 4.96 9.43 -22.00
C ASN A 77 6.42 9.32 -21.56
N LEU A 78 7.35 9.62 -22.47
CA LEU A 78 8.80 9.51 -22.24
C LEU A 78 9.32 10.38 -21.09
N GLN A 79 8.65 11.50 -20.78
CA GLN A 79 9.03 12.39 -19.66
C GLN A 79 8.62 11.83 -18.30
N LYS A 80 7.60 10.96 -18.26
CA LYS A 80 7.12 10.32 -17.03
C LYS A 80 7.63 8.89 -16.88
N SER A 81 8.01 8.26 -18.00
CA SER A 81 8.51 6.89 -18.04
C SER A 81 9.97 6.86 -17.64
N ASN A 82 10.30 6.00 -16.68
CA ASN A 82 11.64 5.93 -16.13
C ASN A 82 12.10 4.48 -16.11
N LEU A 83 13.37 4.25 -16.45
CA LEU A 83 14.03 2.97 -16.28
C LEU A 83 14.78 2.97 -14.94
N ILE A 84 14.49 1.99 -14.09
CA ILE A 84 15.14 1.86 -12.78
C ILE A 84 16.01 0.62 -12.79
N LEU A 85 17.31 0.85 -12.66
CA LEU A 85 18.29 -0.22 -12.70
C LEU A 85 18.74 -0.61 -11.29
N SER A 86 18.89 -1.92 -11.09
CA SER A 86 19.56 -2.44 -9.91
C SER A 86 21.05 -2.08 -9.95
N ARG A 87 21.70 -1.96 -8.78
CA ARG A 87 23.15 -1.67 -8.72
C ARG A 87 24.00 -2.70 -9.47
N SER A 88 23.55 -3.96 -9.51
CA SER A 88 24.21 -5.03 -10.26
C SER A 88 24.20 -4.84 -11.77
N ALA A 89 23.32 -4.00 -12.30
CA ALA A 89 23.18 -3.73 -13.73
C ALA A 89 23.95 -2.48 -14.19
N ALA A 90 24.79 -1.88 -13.33
CA ALA A 90 25.49 -0.64 -13.62
C ALA A 90 26.36 -0.72 -14.89
N ALA A 91 26.95 -1.88 -15.19
CA ALA A 91 27.79 -2.08 -16.36
C ALA A 91 27.03 -2.00 -17.71
N SER A 92 25.74 -2.32 -17.71
CA SER A 92 24.89 -2.30 -18.91
C SER A 92 23.96 -1.08 -18.97
N ARG A 93 24.15 -0.12 -18.05
CA ARG A 93 23.28 1.05 -17.89
C ARG A 93 23.01 1.78 -19.19
N ASP A 94 24.07 2.24 -19.85
CA ASP A 94 23.96 3.12 -21.01
C ASP A 94 23.34 2.38 -22.20
N THR A 95 23.66 1.09 -22.35
CA THR A 95 23.04 0.21 -23.36
C THR A 95 21.53 0.07 -23.14
N LEU A 96 21.09 -0.17 -21.91
CA LEU A 96 19.66 -0.37 -21.62
C LEU A 96 18.85 0.92 -21.74
N LEU A 97 19.44 2.07 -21.35
CA LEU A 97 18.81 3.37 -21.51
C LEU A 97 18.67 3.75 -22.99
N ALA A 98 19.68 3.46 -23.82
CA ALA A 98 19.64 3.69 -25.26
C ALA A 98 18.59 2.83 -25.98
N ILE A 99 18.24 1.67 -25.42
CA ILE A 99 17.18 0.83 -26.00
C ILE A 99 15.80 1.47 -25.74
N LEU A 100 15.44 1.82 -24.51
CA LEU A 100 14.07 2.31 -24.23
C LEU A 100 13.85 3.80 -24.52
N ASP A 101 14.92 4.58 -24.72
CA ASP A 101 14.85 6.04 -24.82
C ASP A 101 14.19 6.71 -23.59
N PHE A 102 14.27 6.04 -22.43
CA PHE A 102 13.72 6.51 -21.16
C PHE A 102 14.80 7.22 -20.33
N GLN A 103 14.35 8.10 -19.43
CA GLN A 103 15.23 8.68 -18.42
C GLN A 103 15.55 7.63 -17.34
N GLU A 104 16.75 7.73 -16.76
CA GLU A 104 17.08 6.92 -15.59
C GLU A 104 16.30 7.43 -14.37
N GLY A 105 15.55 6.53 -13.76
CA GLY A 105 14.83 6.77 -12.53
C GLY A 105 15.61 6.29 -11.31
N HIS A 106 15.33 6.92 -10.16
CA HIS A 106 15.87 6.49 -8.87
C HIS A 106 14.76 6.34 -7.83
N LEU A 107 14.94 5.38 -6.91
CA LEU A 107 14.10 5.29 -5.72
C LEU A 107 14.62 6.28 -4.66
N PRO A 108 13.73 6.98 -3.94
CA PRO A 108 12.28 6.80 -3.91
C PRO A 108 11.55 7.53 -5.05
N LEU A 109 10.59 6.84 -5.70
CA LEU A 109 9.72 7.41 -6.74
C LEU A 109 8.27 7.41 -6.28
N ARG A 110 7.40 8.22 -6.88
CA ARG A 110 5.98 8.27 -6.53
C ARG A 110 5.14 7.39 -7.44
N TYR A 111 4.37 6.47 -6.87
CA TYR A 111 3.44 5.58 -7.58
C TYR A 111 2.10 5.59 -6.86
N LEU A 112 1.01 5.82 -7.59
CA LEU A 112 -0.34 5.97 -7.03
C LEU A 112 -0.43 7.00 -5.90
N GLY A 113 0.41 8.03 -5.93
CA GLY A 113 0.45 9.06 -4.90
C GLY A 113 1.21 8.69 -3.62
N LEU A 114 1.75 7.47 -3.51
CA LEU A 114 2.59 6.98 -2.43
C LEU A 114 4.05 6.87 -2.86
N PRO A 115 5.03 7.02 -1.95
CA PRO A 115 6.43 6.79 -2.28
C PRO A 115 6.71 5.27 -2.37
N LEU A 116 7.23 4.80 -3.50
CA LEU A 116 7.87 3.49 -3.59
C LEU A 116 9.25 3.57 -2.97
N LEU A 117 9.45 2.81 -1.90
CA LEU A 117 10.64 2.86 -1.07
C LEU A 117 11.36 1.51 -1.06
N ALA A 118 12.69 1.55 -1.22
CA ALA A 118 13.55 0.41 -0.88
C ALA A 118 13.97 0.41 0.60
N SER A 119 13.77 1.53 1.29
CA SER A 119 14.24 1.81 2.65
C SER A 119 13.07 1.98 3.64
N ARG A 120 13.38 2.41 4.87
CA ARG A 120 12.38 2.78 5.87
C ARG A 120 11.70 4.08 5.48
N LEU A 121 10.38 4.15 5.67
CA LEU A 121 9.60 5.39 5.55
C LEU A 121 10.16 6.48 6.45
N SER A 122 10.76 7.49 5.83
CA SER A 122 11.36 8.63 6.51
C SER A 122 10.34 9.75 6.78
N ILE A 123 10.74 10.75 7.56
CA ILE A 123 9.90 11.92 7.83
C ILE A 123 9.73 12.76 6.57
N SER A 124 10.78 12.88 5.74
CA SER A 124 10.73 13.58 4.45
C SER A 124 9.75 12.94 3.48
N ASP A 125 9.70 11.60 3.44
CA ASP A 125 8.76 10.86 2.58
C ASP A 125 7.30 11.12 2.96
N CYS A 126 7.03 11.50 4.21
CA CYS A 126 5.69 11.80 4.71
C CYS A 126 5.30 13.28 4.58
N GLN A 127 6.19 14.16 4.08
CA GLN A 127 5.84 15.56 3.83
C GLN A 127 4.65 15.74 2.88
N PRO A 128 4.49 14.94 1.80
CA PRO A 128 3.36 15.09 0.90
C PRO A 128 1.99 14.93 1.58
N ILE A 129 1.85 13.97 2.52
CA ILE A 129 0.58 13.80 3.26
C ILE A 129 0.34 14.98 4.21
N LEU A 130 1.36 15.45 4.91
CA LEU A 130 1.23 16.61 5.81
C LEU A 130 0.79 17.86 5.04
N ARG A 131 1.46 18.17 3.92
CA ARG A 131 1.09 19.29 3.04
C ARG A 131 -0.31 19.14 2.46
N LYS A 132 -0.73 17.93 2.10
CA LYS A 132 -2.08 17.69 1.56
C LYS A 132 -3.16 17.92 2.61
N ILE A 133 -2.91 17.53 3.86
CA ILE A 133 -3.80 17.81 4.99
C ILE A 133 -3.84 19.32 5.27
N GLU A 134 -2.68 20.00 5.29
CA GLU A 134 -2.60 21.45 5.47
C GLU A 134 -3.34 22.21 4.37
N ALA A 135 -3.14 21.83 3.10
CA ALA A 135 -3.84 22.45 1.98
C ALA A 135 -5.37 22.33 2.13
N ARG A 136 -5.87 21.13 2.49
CA ARG A 136 -7.30 20.93 2.75
C ARG A 136 -7.81 21.78 3.90
N ILE A 137 -7.05 21.91 4.98
CA ILE A 137 -7.43 22.78 6.10
C ILE A 137 -7.49 24.25 5.66
N LYS A 138 -6.51 24.69 4.86
CA LYS A 138 -6.48 26.05 4.31
C LYS A 138 -7.64 26.34 3.35
N ASP A 139 -8.10 25.34 2.59
CA ASP A 139 -9.30 25.48 1.73
C ASP A 139 -10.56 25.86 2.55
N TRP A 140 -10.58 25.55 3.86
CA TRP A 140 -11.68 25.87 4.78
C TRP A 140 -11.36 27.01 5.74
N GLU A 141 -10.17 27.59 5.66
CA GLU A 141 -9.79 28.73 6.48
C GLU A 141 -10.61 29.96 6.08
N GLY A 142 -11.21 30.63 7.06
CA GLY A 142 -12.14 31.74 6.82
C GLY A 142 -13.59 31.34 6.53
N VAL A 143 -13.88 30.04 6.33
CA VAL A 143 -15.25 29.54 6.28
C VAL A 143 -15.80 29.41 7.70
N MET A 144 -16.98 29.97 7.96
CA MET A 144 -17.65 29.90 9.26
C MET A 144 -18.22 28.50 9.53
N LEU A 145 -17.35 27.57 9.92
CA LEU A 145 -17.70 26.19 10.23
C LEU A 145 -18.04 26.04 11.71
N SER A 146 -19.19 25.43 12.00
CA SER A 146 -19.52 25.00 13.36
C SER A 146 -18.53 23.95 13.87
N PHE A 147 -18.45 23.76 15.19
CA PHE A 147 -17.64 22.70 15.78
C PHE A 147 -18.00 21.32 15.22
N ALA A 148 -19.30 21.02 15.13
CA ALA A 148 -19.79 19.78 14.54
C ALA A 148 -19.41 19.65 13.05
N GLY A 149 -19.47 20.74 12.27
CA GLY A 149 -19.02 20.76 10.88
C GLY A 149 -17.55 20.40 10.73
N ARG A 150 -16.69 20.92 11.60
CA ARG A 150 -15.25 20.59 11.62
C ARG A 150 -15.00 19.13 11.99
N VAL A 151 -15.73 18.58 12.97
CA VAL A 151 -15.69 17.14 13.29
C VAL A 151 -16.06 16.31 12.06
N GLN A 152 -17.10 16.70 11.33
CA GLN A 152 -17.55 15.97 10.15
C GLN A 152 -16.48 15.99 9.05
N LEU A 153 -15.87 17.14 8.76
CA LEU A 153 -14.78 17.26 7.77
C LEU A 153 -13.55 16.44 8.15
N ILE A 154 -13.20 16.38 9.45
CA ILE A 154 -12.12 15.53 9.93
C ILE A 154 -12.45 14.06 9.64
N LYS A 155 -13.67 13.61 9.92
CA LYS A 155 -14.09 12.21 9.72
C LYS A 155 -14.19 11.83 8.25
N SER A 156 -14.75 12.68 7.39
CA SER A 156 -15.05 12.33 6.00
C SER A 156 -13.87 12.59 5.06
N VAL A 157 -13.14 13.69 5.24
CA VAL A 157 -12.11 14.12 4.28
C VAL A 157 -10.71 13.87 4.83
N LEU A 158 -10.36 14.47 5.97
CA LEU A 158 -8.97 14.42 6.47
C LEU A 158 -8.59 13.00 6.92
N SER A 159 -9.53 12.26 7.50
CA SER A 159 -9.31 10.87 7.89
C SER A 159 -9.12 9.95 6.68
N ALA A 160 -9.75 10.22 5.54
CA ALA A 160 -9.56 9.41 4.33
C ALA A 160 -8.13 9.54 3.78
N LEU A 161 -7.55 10.74 3.82
CA LEU A 161 -6.17 11.00 3.36
C LEU A 161 -5.13 10.17 4.13
N GLN A 162 -5.26 10.12 5.46
CA GLN A 162 -4.37 9.33 6.32
C GLN A 162 -4.62 7.83 6.22
N VAL A 163 -5.88 7.40 6.06
CA VAL A 163 -6.22 5.98 5.86
C VAL A 163 -5.50 5.43 4.64
N TYR A 164 -5.48 6.19 3.53
CA TYR A 164 -4.80 5.77 2.31
C TYR A 164 -3.32 5.45 2.53
N TRP A 165 -2.59 6.31 3.26
CA TRP A 165 -1.19 6.05 3.62
C TRP A 165 -1.04 4.94 4.66
N ALA A 166 -1.91 4.92 5.66
CA ALA A 166 -1.91 3.92 6.71
C ALA A 166 -2.30 2.52 6.22
N MET A 167 -2.89 2.39 5.03
CA MET A 167 -3.15 1.12 4.35
C MET A 167 -1.90 0.55 3.67
N ALA A 168 -0.91 1.38 3.32
CA ALA A 168 0.31 0.94 2.65
C ALA A 168 1.51 0.84 3.60
N PHE A 169 1.59 1.71 4.61
CA PHE A 169 2.77 1.82 5.47
C PHE A 169 2.42 1.78 6.95
N ILE A 170 3.35 1.27 7.75
CA ILE A 170 3.38 1.52 9.20
C ILE A 170 3.91 2.93 9.43
N LEU A 171 3.04 3.85 9.82
CA LEU A 171 3.36 5.27 9.97
C LEU A 171 4.28 5.50 11.18
N PRO A 172 5.35 6.31 11.05
CA PRO A 172 6.17 6.69 12.19
C PRO A 172 5.33 7.44 13.23
N LYS A 173 5.54 7.15 14.52
CA LYS A 173 4.83 7.83 15.64
C LYS A 173 4.92 9.35 15.57
N HIS A 174 6.06 9.87 15.12
CA HIS A 174 6.26 11.31 14.91
C HIS A 174 5.27 11.88 13.88
N ILE A 175 5.09 11.20 12.74
CA ILE A 175 4.17 11.62 11.68
C ILE A 175 2.72 11.56 12.17
N ILE A 176 2.36 10.53 12.92
CA ILE A 176 1.04 10.43 13.55
C ILE A 176 0.79 11.67 14.44
N LYS A 177 1.72 11.99 15.34
CA LYS A 177 1.60 13.18 16.21
C LYS A 177 1.48 14.49 15.42
N GLU A 178 2.23 14.64 14.33
CA GLU A 178 2.16 15.81 13.47
C GLU A 178 0.82 15.94 12.74
N ILE A 179 0.21 14.82 12.33
CA ILE A 179 -1.15 14.81 11.78
C ILE A 179 -2.16 15.19 12.87
N GLU A 180 -2.11 14.53 14.03
CA GLU A 180 -3.01 14.81 15.16
C GLU A 180 -2.96 16.26 15.61
N LYS A 181 -1.77 16.87 15.61
CA LYS A 181 -1.57 18.29 15.91
C LYS A 181 -2.36 19.18 14.95
N ARG A 182 -2.27 18.92 13.63
CA ARG A 182 -3.00 19.69 12.59
C ARG A 182 -4.51 19.50 12.70
N LEU A 183 -4.96 18.26 12.90
CA LEU A 183 -6.39 17.95 13.08
C LEU A 183 -6.93 18.61 14.35
N ARG A 184 -6.16 18.63 15.43
CA ARG A 184 -6.52 19.30 16.69
C ARG A 184 -6.64 20.81 16.51
N ASN A 185 -5.66 21.45 15.88
CA ASN A 185 -5.70 22.90 15.64
C ASN A 185 -6.94 23.26 14.80
N PHE A 186 -7.18 22.51 13.72
CA PHE A 186 -8.35 22.70 12.87
C PHE A 186 -9.65 22.50 13.66
N LEU A 187 -9.78 21.45 14.46
CA LEU A 187 -10.98 21.17 15.25
C LEU A 187 -11.36 22.31 16.19
N TRP A 188 -10.37 22.94 16.84
CA TRP A 188 -10.64 23.97 17.85
C TRP A 188 -10.69 25.38 17.27
N ARG A 189 -9.83 25.72 16.31
CA ARG A 189 -9.74 27.09 15.76
C ARG A 189 -10.21 27.25 14.32
N GLY A 190 -10.32 26.15 13.57
CA GLY A 190 -10.73 26.20 12.16
C GLY A 190 -9.59 26.53 11.22
N ASN A 191 -8.37 26.66 11.74
CA ASN A 191 -7.15 26.93 10.98
C ASN A 191 -5.97 26.10 11.51
N LEU A 192 -4.78 26.34 10.97
CA LEU A 192 -3.56 25.63 11.36
C LEU A 192 -2.85 26.25 12.57
N ASP A 193 -3.30 27.43 13.02
CA ASP A 193 -2.63 28.16 14.10
C ASP A 193 -2.65 27.39 15.41
N GLY A 194 -1.56 27.51 16.16
CA GLY A 194 -1.44 26.93 17.49
C GLY A 194 -2.50 27.46 18.44
N GLY A 195 -3.02 26.60 19.32
CA GLY A 195 -4.04 27.01 20.27
C GLY A 195 -4.26 25.99 21.39
N TYR A 196 -4.93 26.46 22.45
CA TYR A 196 -5.31 25.63 23.57
C TYR A 196 -6.45 24.68 23.18
N ALA A 197 -6.22 23.38 23.37
CA ALA A 197 -7.25 22.35 23.22
C ALA A 197 -7.87 22.06 24.59
N LYS A 198 -9.20 22.15 24.69
CA LYS A 198 -9.93 21.92 25.94
C LYS A 198 -9.92 20.46 26.39
N VAL A 199 -9.77 19.54 25.44
CA VAL A 199 -9.85 18.09 25.65
C VAL A 199 -8.66 17.43 24.97
N SER A 200 -8.12 16.39 25.60
CA SER A 200 -7.04 15.60 25.02
C SER A 200 -7.49 14.90 23.73
N TRP A 201 -6.58 14.74 22.76
CA TRP A 201 -6.91 14.07 21.50
C TRP A 201 -7.35 12.61 21.69
N GLN A 202 -6.76 11.91 22.68
CA GLN A 202 -7.16 10.54 23.02
C GLN A 202 -8.62 10.45 23.48
N GLN A 203 -9.10 11.41 24.28
CA GLN A 203 -10.51 11.46 24.68
C GLN A 203 -11.42 11.79 23.49
N ILE A 204 -11.00 12.69 22.61
CA ILE A 204 -11.71 13.01 21.36
C ILE A 204 -11.89 11.77 20.47
N CYS A 205 -10.88 10.89 20.43
CA CYS A 205 -10.92 9.68 19.62
C CYS A 205 -11.81 8.56 20.17
N ARG A 206 -12.35 8.69 21.39
CA ARG A 206 -13.24 7.66 21.95
C ARG A 206 -14.54 7.54 21.15
N PRO A 207 -15.22 6.38 21.21
CA PRO A 207 -16.57 6.23 20.69
C PRO A 207 -17.52 7.31 21.24
N VAL A 208 -18.56 7.65 20.47
CA VAL A 208 -19.56 8.63 20.89
C VAL A 208 -20.31 8.16 22.14
N SER A 209 -20.53 6.85 22.27
CA SER A 209 -21.10 6.21 23.47
C SER A 209 -20.25 6.38 24.74
N GLU A 210 -18.95 6.66 24.60
CA GLU A 210 -18.01 6.89 25.70
C GLU A 210 -17.69 8.38 25.89
N GLY A 211 -18.50 9.27 25.31
CA GLY A 211 -18.32 10.73 25.39
C GLY A 211 -17.23 11.30 24.49
N GLY A 212 -16.70 10.52 23.54
CA GLY A 212 -15.79 11.00 22.51
C GLY A 212 -16.51 11.54 21.27
N LEU A 213 -15.73 11.94 20.26
CA LEU A 213 -16.27 12.42 18.99
C LEU A 213 -16.30 11.32 17.92
N GLY A 214 -15.89 10.09 18.20
CA GLY A 214 -15.85 8.99 17.24
C GLY A 214 -14.87 9.21 16.08
N ILE A 215 -13.83 10.01 16.30
CA ILE A 215 -12.68 10.13 15.38
C ILE A 215 -11.77 8.93 15.63
N ARG A 216 -11.32 8.25 14.57
CA ARG A 216 -10.49 7.06 14.75
C ARG A 216 -9.07 7.45 15.15
N ASP A 217 -8.57 6.83 16.22
CA ASP A 217 -7.16 6.92 16.59
C ASP A 217 -6.27 6.37 15.46
N ILE A 218 -5.34 7.19 14.97
CA ILE A 218 -4.54 6.90 13.78
C ILE A 218 -3.62 5.71 14.05
N HIS A 219 -3.07 5.63 15.26
CA HIS A 219 -2.16 4.56 15.64
C HIS A 219 -2.86 3.20 15.63
N SER A 220 -4.02 3.12 16.27
CA SER A 220 -4.86 1.93 16.35
C SER A 220 -5.38 1.53 14.98
N LEU A 221 -5.83 2.50 14.18
CA LEU A 221 -6.26 2.29 12.80
C LEU A 221 -5.13 1.73 11.92
N ASN A 222 -3.94 2.32 11.97
CA ASN A 222 -2.80 1.85 11.20
C ASN A 222 -2.39 0.43 11.61
N LYS A 223 -2.37 0.13 12.92
CA LYS A 223 -2.12 -1.22 13.42
C LYS A 223 -3.16 -2.22 12.88
N GLY A 224 -4.45 -1.88 12.94
CA GLY A 224 -5.52 -2.72 12.42
C GLY A 224 -5.43 -2.97 10.91
N LEU A 225 -5.16 -1.93 10.11
CA LEU A 225 -5.01 -2.03 8.66
C LEU A 225 -3.81 -2.91 8.26
N MET A 226 -2.69 -2.79 8.97
CA MET A 226 -1.51 -3.63 8.75
C MET A 226 -1.75 -5.07 9.21
N SER A 227 -2.51 -5.24 10.30
CA SER A 227 -2.92 -6.58 10.78
C SER A 227 -3.82 -7.29 9.77
N ARG A 228 -4.64 -6.55 9.01
CA ARG A 228 -5.42 -7.11 7.90
C ARG A 228 -4.53 -7.69 6.79
N HIS A 229 -3.41 -7.03 6.46
CA HIS A 229 -2.45 -7.60 5.50
C HIS A 229 -1.82 -8.87 6.05
N LEU A 230 -1.43 -8.87 7.32
CA LEU A 230 -0.90 -10.07 7.97
C LEU A 230 -1.93 -11.21 7.99
N TRP A 231 -3.22 -10.90 8.20
CA TRP A 231 -4.31 -11.87 8.09
C TRP A 231 -4.41 -12.50 6.70
N ARG A 232 -4.26 -11.72 5.62
CA ARG A 232 -4.26 -12.24 4.24
C ARG A 232 -3.09 -13.20 3.98
N ILE A 233 -1.94 -12.94 4.60
CA ILE A 233 -0.80 -13.86 4.57
C ILE A 233 -1.15 -15.14 5.33
N ILE A 234 -1.67 -15.04 6.55
CA ILE A 234 -2.03 -16.21 7.38
C ILE A 234 -3.06 -17.09 6.68
N MET A 235 -4.05 -16.49 6.02
CA MET A 235 -5.09 -17.20 5.28
C MET A 235 -4.66 -17.69 3.90
N HIS A 236 -3.40 -17.46 3.50
CA HIS A 236 -2.88 -17.84 2.19
C HIS A 236 -3.81 -17.37 1.04
N ASP A 237 -4.12 -16.07 1.02
CA ASP A 237 -4.96 -15.47 -0.02
C ASP A 237 -4.25 -15.45 -1.38
N SER A 238 -4.38 -16.54 -2.15
CA SER A 238 -3.74 -16.74 -3.45
C SER A 238 -4.29 -15.83 -4.56
N THR A 239 -5.44 -15.18 -4.34
CA THR A 239 -5.98 -14.18 -5.27
C THR A 239 -5.11 -12.92 -5.31
N SER A 240 -4.24 -12.73 -4.31
CA SER A 240 -3.42 -11.56 -4.19
C SER A 240 -1.98 -11.81 -4.61
N ILE A 241 -1.57 -11.19 -5.72
CA ILE A 241 -0.22 -11.30 -6.29
C ILE A 241 0.87 -11.04 -5.23
N TRP A 242 0.71 -10.03 -4.37
CA TRP A 242 1.72 -9.73 -3.35
C TRP A 242 1.75 -10.75 -2.21
N VAL A 243 0.64 -11.43 -1.90
CA VAL A 243 0.60 -12.52 -0.91
C VAL A 243 1.32 -13.73 -1.50
N THR A 244 0.98 -14.13 -2.72
CA THR A 244 1.67 -15.20 -3.46
C THR A 244 3.18 -14.92 -3.56
N TRP A 245 3.56 -13.68 -3.88
CA TRP A 245 4.96 -13.25 -3.89
C TRP A 245 5.66 -13.45 -2.54
N ILE A 246 5.00 -13.11 -1.43
CA ILE A 246 5.55 -13.33 -0.08
C ILE A 246 5.74 -14.82 0.20
N PHE A 247 4.80 -15.67 -0.22
CA PHE A 247 4.95 -17.12 -0.06
C PHE A 247 6.16 -17.66 -0.81
N HIS A 248 6.33 -17.32 -2.09
CA HIS A 248 7.48 -17.84 -2.86
C HIS A 248 8.84 -17.27 -2.42
N TYR A 249 8.91 -15.99 -2.05
CA TYR A 249 10.19 -15.30 -1.85
C TYR A 249 10.57 -14.97 -0.41
N ARG A 250 9.63 -15.06 0.54
CA ARG A 250 9.86 -14.68 1.94
C ARG A 250 9.55 -15.80 2.92
N LEU A 251 8.44 -16.49 2.74
CA LEU A 251 8.04 -17.57 3.63
C LEU A 251 8.64 -18.90 3.16
N GLN A 252 8.59 -19.18 1.86
CA GLN A 252 8.90 -20.50 1.29
C GLN A 252 8.13 -21.57 2.09
N ASP A 253 8.84 -22.53 2.69
CA ASP A 253 8.24 -23.59 3.51
C ASP A 253 8.08 -23.19 5.00
N SER A 254 8.46 -21.96 5.37
CA SER A 254 8.38 -21.49 6.74
C SER A 254 7.02 -20.89 7.07
N SER A 255 6.52 -21.20 8.26
CA SER A 255 5.34 -20.54 8.80
C SER A 255 5.62 -19.09 9.19
N ILE A 256 4.63 -18.22 9.01
CA ILE A 256 4.68 -16.83 9.48
C ILE A 256 4.95 -16.73 11.00
N TRP A 257 4.60 -17.77 11.77
CA TRP A 257 4.81 -17.84 13.22
C TRP A 257 6.24 -18.20 13.61
N THR A 258 6.95 -18.97 12.78
CA THR A 258 8.30 -19.47 13.10
C THR A 258 9.42 -18.56 12.57
N ILE A 259 9.12 -17.68 11.61
CA ILE A 259 10.11 -16.79 11.02
C ILE A 259 10.68 -15.79 12.03
N ARG A 260 12.00 -15.55 11.92
CA ARG A 260 12.73 -14.57 12.72
C ARG A 260 12.35 -13.14 12.35
N THR A 261 12.10 -12.29 13.34
CA THR A 261 11.67 -10.89 13.14
C THR A 261 12.80 -9.93 12.70
N GLN A 262 14.04 -10.42 12.60
CA GLN A 262 15.21 -9.62 12.25
C GLN A 262 15.57 -9.66 10.76
N THR A 263 15.00 -10.57 9.96
CA THR A 263 15.35 -10.72 8.54
C THR A 263 14.47 -9.86 7.64
N GLY A 264 15.00 -9.44 6.48
CA GLY A 264 14.24 -8.76 5.44
C GLY A 264 14.14 -7.23 5.56
N THR A 265 13.21 -6.66 4.79
CA THR A 265 13.05 -5.19 4.69
C THR A 265 12.51 -4.61 5.99
N TRP A 266 12.69 -3.31 6.21
CA TRP A 266 12.16 -2.66 7.40
C TRP A 266 10.64 -2.82 7.54
N GLY A 267 9.89 -2.67 6.44
CA GLY A 267 8.44 -2.87 6.41
C GLY A 267 8.04 -4.29 6.80
N TRP A 268 8.72 -5.29 6.25
CA TRP A 268 8.49 -6.71 6.58
C TRP A 268 8.70 -7.01 8.06
N ARG A 269 9.83 -6.58 8.63
CA ARG A 269 10.12 -6.77 10.06
C ARG A 269 9.07 -6.13 10.96
N LYS A 270 8.55 -4.96 10.57
CA LYS A 270 7.50 -4.28 11.31
C LYS A 270 6.15 -4.96 11.17
N LEU A 271 5.83 -5.49 9.99
CA LEU A 271 4.62 -6.27 9.75
C LEU A 271 4.62 -7.56 10.58
N ILE A 272 5.71 -8.35 10.58
CA ILE A 272 5.79 -9.59 11.36
C ILE A 272 5.60 -9.32 12.86
N ARG A 273 6.19 -8.24 13.40
CA ARG A 273 6.02 -7.88 14.83
C ARG A 273 4.56 -7.59 15.23
N LEU A 274 3.66 -7.40 14.27
CA LEU A 274 2.24 -7.28 14.57
C LEU A 274 1.58 -8.63 14.86
N ARG A 275 2.21 -9.76 14.51
CA ARG A 275 1.71 -11.11 14.80
C ARG A 275 1.54 -11.35 16.30
N ASP A 276 2.47 -10.84 17.11
CA ASP A 276 2.43 -10.98 18.58
C ASP A 276 1.18 -10.28 19.15
N SER A 277 0.69 -9.24 18.47
CA SER A 277 -0.57 -8.59 18.82
C SER A 277 -1.81 -9.32 18.32
N LEU A 278 -1.66 -10.13 17.26
CA LEU A 278 -2.72 -10.95 16.71
C LEU A 278 -2.88 -12.26 17.48
N ASP A 279 -1.83 -12.88 18.01
CA ASP A 279 -1.94 -14.12 18.80
C ASP A 279 -2.98 -14.02 19.91
N HIS A 280 -3.00 -12.88 20.61
CA HIS A 280 -4.01 -12.60 21.63
C HIS A 280 -5.44 -12.48 21.07
N MET A 281 -5.61 -11.95 19.85
CA MET A 281 -6.90 -11.83 19.15
C MET A 281 -7.35 -13.14 18.48
N PHE A 282 -6.41 -13.96 18.00
CA PHE A 282 -6.66 -15.29 17.46
C PHE A 282 -7.23 -16.18 18.55
N ILE A 283 -6.63 -16.21 19.75
CA ILE A 283 -7.16 -16.98 20.87
C ILE A 283 -8.59 -16.55 21.19
N THR A 284 -8.88 -15.24 21.27
CA THR A 284 -10.24 -14.79 21.61
C THR A 284 -11.28 -15.16 20.54
N ARG A 285 -10.95 -15.05 19.25
CA ARG A 285 -11.88 -15.40 18.17
C ARG A 285 -12.02 -16.89 17.92
N LEU A 286 -10.94 -17.66 18.07
CA LEU A 286 -10.97 -19.12 17.96
C LEU A 286 -11.67 -19.75 19.16
N VAL A 287 -11.47 -19.20 20.38
CA VAL A 287 -12.25 -19.57 21.58
C VAL A 287 -13.72 -19.19 21.40
N MET A 288 -14.05 -17.99 20.90
CA MET A 288 -15.45 -17.64 20.62
C MET A 288 -16.07 -18.52 19.52
N ALA A 289 -15.34 -18.87 18.47
CA ALA A 289 -15.82 -19.76 17.41
C ALA A 289 -15.97 -21.21 17.90
N LEU A 290 -15.05 -21.71 18.74
CA LEU A 290 -15.17 -23.02 19.38
C LEU A 290 -16.29 -23.05 20.42
N HIS A 291 -16.52 -21.98 21.18
CA HIS A 291 -17.66 -21.88 22.10
C HIS A 291 -18.99 -21.83 21.34
N PHE A 292 -19.01 -21.25 20.13
CA PHE A 292 -20.19 -21.25 19.26
C PHE A 292 -20.42 -22.63 18.60
N LEU A 293 -19.36 -23.38 18.30
CA LEU A 293 -19.42 -24.71 17.69
C LEU A 293 -19.63 -25.85 18.70
N TYR A 294 -19.16 -25.71 19.94
CA TYR A 294 -19.24 -26.73 21.00
C TYR A 294 -20.19 -26.36 22.15
N GLY A 295 -20.77 -25.16 22.16
CA GLY A 295 -21.63 -24.65 23.23
C GLY A 295 -23.12 -24.96 23.10
N THR A 296 -23.52 -26.03 22.40
CA THR A 296 -24.92 -26.50 22.35
C THR A 296 -25.03 -28.03 22.46
N THR A 297 -24.35 -28.65 23.42
CA THR A 297 -24.66 -30.05 23.82
C THR A 297 -24.50 -30.29 25.32
N HIS A 298 -25.21 -29.54 26.17
CA HIS A 298 -25.60 -30.06 27.48
C HIS A 298 -26.90 -29.43 27.95
N GLY A 299 -28.00 -30.10 27.64
CA GLY A 299 -29.32 -29.73 28.13
C GLY A 299 -30.41 -30.57 27.52
N THR A 300 -30.40 -31.89 27.81
CA THR A 300 -31.58 -32.79 27.97
C THR A 300 -31.12 -34.25 27.91
N LEU A 301 -31.12 -34.95 29.04
CA LEU A 301 -31.17 -36.42 29.29
C LEU A 301 -30.41 -36.69 30.62
N GLY A 302 -31.00 -37.19 31.70
CA GLY A 302 -32.28 -37.87 31.83
C GLY A 302 -32.85 -37.77 33.24
N ALA A 303 -34.17 -37.94 33.28
CA ALA A 303 -34.88 -38.48 34.42
C ALA A 303 -34.60 -39.99 34.49
N LEU A 304 -34.04 -40.43 35.62
CA LEU A 304 -34.29 -41.67 36.37
C LEU A 304 -33.36 -41.68 37.58
#